data_AF-A0A671LMJ7-F1
#
_entry.id   AF-A0A671LMJ7-F1
#
_cell.length_a   1.000
_cell.length_b   1.000
_cell.length_c   1.000
_cell.angle_alpha   90.00
_cell.angle_beta   90.00
_cell.angle_gamma   90.00
#
_symmetry.space_group_name_H-M   'P 1'
#
loop_
_entity.id
_entity.type
_entity.pdbx_description
1 polymer ?
#
loop_
_entity_poly.entity_id
_entity_poly.type
_entity_poly.pdbx_seq_one_letter_code
_entity_poly.pdbx_strand_id
1 'polypeptide(L)' 'IQAVKAYLDLVSQACRAVLIFLKHNKIPHTVENIAIRKGQHKTPEFTKLNPMQKLPVLEDNGFVLTER' A
#
# COMPACT_ATOMS: atom_id res chain seq x y z
N ILE A 1 19.74 2.63 -3.93
CA ILE A 1 18.77 2.53 -2.81
C ILE A 1 17.44 2.19 -3.46
N GLN A 2 16.89 1.01 -3.18
CA GLN A 2 15.60 0.60 -3.73
C GLN A 2 14.49 1.34 -2.96
N ALA A 3 13.48 1.84 -3.68
CA ALA A 3 12.42 2.65 -3.10
C ALA A 3 11.27 1.76 -2.60
N VAL A 4 10.70 2.09 -1.43
CA VAL A 4 9.53 1.40 -0.87
C VAL A 4 8.35 1.53 -1.83
N LYS A 5 7.63 0.46 -2.11
CA LYS A 5 6.39 0.50 -2.90
C LYS A 5 5.19 0.49 -1.96
N ALA A 6 4.35 1.52 -2.06
CA ALA A 6 3.16 1.67 -1.23
C ALA A 6 1.89 1.46 -2.07
N TYR A 7 1.09 0.47 -1.73
CA TYR A 7 -0.22 0.21 -2.33
C TYR A 7 -1.28 0.92 -1.49
N LEU A 8 -1.95 1.93 -2.06
CA LEU A 8 -2.78 2.88 -1.32
C LEU A 8 -4.08 3.22 -2.06
N ASP A 9 -5.10 3.64 -1.31
CA ASP A 9 -6.22 4.46 -1.81
C ASP A 9 -6.49 5.56 -0.78
N LEU A 10 -6.46 6.82 -1.22
CA LEU A 10 -6.61 7.97 -0.33
C LEU A 10 -8.01 8.13 0.25
N VAL A 11 -9.00 7.34 -0.18
CA VAL A 11 -10.27 7.22 0.53
C VAL A 11 -10.08 6.62 1.93
N SER A 12 -9.10 5.72 2.11
CA SER A 12 -8.76 5.09 3.39
C SER A 12 -7.93 6.03 4.26
N GLN A 13 -8.33 6.19 5.52
CA GLN A 13 -7.59 7.00 6.50
C GLN A 13 -6.20 6.42 6.78
N ALA A 14 -6.08 5.09 6.91
CA ALA A 14 -4.80 4.43 7.17
C ALA A 14 -3.81 4.65 6.01
N CYS A 15 -4.29 4.62 4.77
CA CYS A 15 -3.47 4.93 3.60
C CYS A 15 -2.96 6.38 3.62
N ARG A 16 -3.81 7.34 4.01
CA ARG A 16 -3.37 8.74 4.18
C ARG A 16 -2.30 8.89 5.25
N ALA A 17 -2.46 8.21 6.39
CA ALA A 17 -1.48 8.23 7.47
C ALA A 17 -0.10 7.71 7.01
N VAL A 18 -0.08 6.58 6.30
CA VAL A 18 1.17 6.02 5.74
C VAL A 18 1.80 6.96 4.71
N LEU A 19 1.01 7.53 3.79
CA LEU A 19 1.55 8.47 2.81
C LEU A 19 2.15 9.73 3.46
N ILE A 20 1.49 10.27 4.49
CA ILE A 20 2.01 11.41 5.27
C ILE A 20 3.33 11.03 5.93
N PHE A 21 3.39 9.87 6.59
CA PHE A 21 4.61 9.37 7.23
C PHE A 21 5.78 9.27 6.25
N LEU A 22 5.56 8.64 5.08
CA LEU A 22 6.59 8.47 4.05
C LEU A 22 7.09 9.82 3.54
N LYS A 23 6.18 10.75 3.24
CA LYS A 23 6.52 12.10 2.76
C LYS A 23 7.23 12.93 3.82
N HIS A 24 6.73 12.95 5.05
CA HIS A 24 7.28 13.74 6.14
C HIS A 24 8.72 13.33 6.47
N ASN A 25 8.99 12.03 6.47
CA ASN A 25 10.32 11.48 6.73
C ASN A 25 11.22 11.42 5.50
N LYS A 26 10.78 11.94 4.35
CA LYS A 26 11.53 11.94 3.07
C LYS A 26 12.00 10.53 2.66
N ILE A 27 11.22 9.51 3.00
CA ILE A 27 11.52 8.13 2.61
C ILE A 27 11.28 7.99 1.11
N PRO A 28 12.27 7.56 0.30
CA PRO A 28 12.05 7.31 -1.12
C PRO A 28 11.01 6.20 -1.33
N HIS A 29 9.93 6.52 -2.05
CA HIS A 29 8.84 5.58 -2.28
C HIS A 29 8.14 5.79 -3.63
N THR A 30 7.48 4.75 -4.11
CA THR A 30 6.49 4.82 -5.19
C THR A 30 5.11 4.52 -4.62
N VAL A 31 4.06 5.04 -5.27
CA VAL A 31 2.67 4.78 -4.88
C VAL A 31 1.94 4.08 -6.00
N GLU A 32 1.39 2.91 -5.72
CA GLU A 32 0.43 2.22 -6.57
C GLU A 32 -0.99 2.48 -6.04
N ASN A 33 -1.85 3.06 -6.88
CA ASN A 33 -3.21 3.40 -6.49
C ASN A 33 -4.15 2.20 -6.69
N ILE A 34 -4.70 1.67 -5.60
CA ILE A 34 -5.59 0.51 -5.59
C ILE A 34 -7.01 0.97 -5.29
N ALA A 35 -7.77 1.33 -6.33
CA ALA A 35 -9.11 1.89 -6.21
C ALA A 35 -10.07 0.93 -5.48
N ILE A 36 -10.35 1.22 -4.21
CA ILE A 36 -11.24 0.47 -3.33
C ILE A 36 -12.65 0.45 -3.90
N ARG A 37 -13.13 1.61 -4.40
CA ARG A 37 -14.48 1.75 -4.99
C ARG A 37 -14.68 0.88 -6.23
N LYS A 38 -13.60 0.48 -6.91
CA LYS A 38 -13.62 -0.43 -8.07
C LYS A 38 -13.33 -1.89 -7.69
N GLY A 39 -13.14 -2.18 -6.40
CA GLY A 39 -12.85 -3.53 -5.92
C GLY A 39 -11.44 -4.03 -6.23
N GLN A 40 -10.48 -3.16 -6.60
CA GLN A 40 -9.14 -3.59 -7.03
C GLN A 40 -8.36 -4.38 -5.97
N HIS A 41 -8.60 -4.09 -4.68
CA HIS A 41 -8.05 -4.82 -3.53
C HIS A 41 -8.60 -6.25 -3.39
N LYS A 42 -9.61 -6.65 -4.16
CA LYS A 42 -10.20 -7.99 -4.16
C LYS A 42 -9.80 -8.83 -5.36
N THR A 43 -8.95 -8.30 -6.25
CA THR A 43 -8.45 -9.04 -7.41
C THR A 43 -7.59 -10.22 -6.97
N PRO A 44 -7.51 -11.31 -7.76
CA PRO A 44 -6.62 -12.42 -7.46
C PRO A 44 -5.15 -11.99 -7.31
N GLU A 45 -4.72 -11.02 -8.13
CA GLU A 45 -3.38 -10.45 -8.11
C GLU A 45 -3.09 -9.76 -6.77
N PHE A 46 -4.02 -8.91 -6.31
CA PHE A 46 -3.86 -8.24 -5.02
C PHE A 46 -4.01 -9.20 -3.84
N THR A 47 -4.86 -10.23 -3.95
CA THR A 47 -5.05 -11.24 -2.89
C THR A 47 -3.78 -12.06 -2.67
N LYS A 48 -2.98 -12.32 -3.72
CA LYS A 48 -1.66 -12.95 -3.59
C LYS A 48 -0.68 -12.07 -2.80
N LEU A 49 -0.78 -10.75 -2.95
CA LEU A 49 0.04 -9.79 -2.22
C LEU A 49 -0.42 -9.66 -0.76
N ASN A 50 -1.72 -9.49 -0.53
CA ASN A 50 -2.32 -9.41 0.80
C ASN A 50 -3.62 -10.25 0.86
N PRO A 51 -3.59 -11.45 1.45
CA PRO A 51 -4.77 -12.32 1.58
C PRO A 51 -5.94 -11.67 2.33
N MET A 52 -5.68 -10.66 3.17
CA MET A 52 -6.73 -9.93 3.86
C MET A 52 -7.49 -8.94 2.98
N GLN A 53 -7.01 -8.69 1.75
CA GLN A 53 -7.62 -7.75 0.80
C GLN A 53 -7.79 -6.34 1.39
N LYS A 54 -6.88 -5.93 2.28
CA LYS A 54 -6.89 -4.62 2.95
C LYS A 54 -5.75 -3.73 2.43
N LEU A 55 -5.93 -2.44 2.64
CA LEU A 55 -4.93 -1.40 2.41
C LEU A 55 -4.71 -0.62 3.73
N PRO A 56 -3.52 -0.02 3.94
CA PRO A 56 -2.35 0.02 3.06
C PRO A 56 -1.55 -1.30 3.03
N VAL A 57 -0.72 -1.47 2.00
CA VAL A 57 0.35 -2.48 1.95
C VAL A 57 1.66 -1.77 1.60
N LEU A 58 2.75 -2.13 2.28
CA LEU A 58 4.09 -1.66 1.94
C LEU A 58 4.95 -2.84 1.50
N GLU A 59 5.71 -2.66 0.43
CA GLU A 59 6.66 -3.64 -0.08
C GLU A 59 8.06 -3.02 -0.15
N ASP A 60 9.04 -3.70 0.44
CA ASP A 60 10.43 -3.29 0.42
C ASP A 60 11.33 -4.51 0.20
N ASN A 61 12.00 -4.58 -0.95
CA ASN A 61 12.92 -5.67 -1.31
C ASN A 61 12.34 -7.08 -1.13
N GLY A 62 11.08 -7.27 -1.51
CA GLY A 62 10.36 -8.56 -1.39
C GLY A 62 9.75 -8.83 -0.01
N PHE A 63 10.01 -7.97 0.98
CA PHE A 63 9.28 -8.00 2.25
C PHE A 63 7.96 -7.24 2.11
N VAL A 64 6.84 -7.92 2.40
CA VAL A 64 5.50 -7.34 2.34
C VAL A 64 4.96 -7.13 3.75
N LEU A 65 4.73 -5.86 4.11
CA LEU A 65 4.16 -5.45 5.38
C LEU A 65 2.66 -5.18 5.23
N THR A 66 1.87 -5.85 6.07
CA THR A 66 0.42 -5.72 6.17
C THR A 66 0.00 -5.66 7.65
N GLU A 67 -1.16 -5.08 7.93
CA GLU A 67 -1.75 -5.04 9.28
C GLU A 67 -2.89 -6.09 9.38
N ARG A 68 -3.14 -6.64 10.58
CA ARG A 68 -4.21 -7.64 10.81
C ARG A 68 -5.62 -7.02 10.78
#